data_AF-A0AAV8Z1W2-F1
#
_entry.id   AF-A0AAV8Z1W2-F1
#
_cell.length_a   1.000
_cell.length_b   1.000
_cell.length_c   1.000
_cell.angle_alpha   90.00
_cell.angle_beta   90.00
_cell.angle_gamma   90.00
#
_symmetry.space_group_name_H-M   'P 1'
#
loop_
_entity.id
_entity.type
_entity.pdbx_description
1 polymer ?
#
loop_
_entity_poly.entity_id
_entity_poly.type
_entity_poly.pdbx_seq_one_letter_code
_entity_poly.pdbx_strand_id
1 'polypeptide(L)'
;MAHLTVTQKVEILIFIGCGNKTRTQQEVCNLFNAKYPDNPITQSAVNKIESKFRETGDVKDLPKSGRPKITQVKKIDIVLSMEDNTQSTSTLVASENEVSQMTVLRILRKEKYHPYKFQLVQELNEDDPDRQLQFWLHTIKT
;
A
#
# COMPACT_ATOMS: atom_id res chain seq x y z
N MET A 1 -20.03 -13.35 11.45
CA MET A 1 -19.69 -13.04 12.87
C MET A 1 -19.95 -11.56 13.07
N ALA A 2 -20.66 -11.20 14.14
CA ALA A 2 -20.90 -9.79 14.48
C ALA A 2 -19.56 -9.03 14.58
N HIS A 3 -19.52 -7.82 14.03
CA HIS A 3 -18.33 -6.99 14.06
C HIS A 3 -18.16 -6.40 15.47
N LEU A 4 -17.36 -7.08 16.31
CA LEU A 4 -17.05 -6.63 17.67
C LEU A 4 -16.08 -5.46 17.64
N THR A 5 -16.43 -4.38 18.33
CA THR A 5 -15.54 -3.24 18.56
C THR A 5 -14.38 -3.64 19.48
N VAL A 6 -13.28 -2.87 19.46
CA VAL A 6 -12.13 -3.12 20.35
C VAL A 6 -12.57 -3.09 21.81
N THR A 7 -13.42 -2.12 22.19
CA THR A 7 -13.97 -2.00 23.55
C THR A 7 -14.75 -3.24 23.96
N GLN A 8 -15.62 -3.77 23.09
CA GLN A 8 -16.37 -5.00 23.37
C GLN A 8 -15.45 -6.22 23.53
N LYS A 9 -14.39 -6.32 22.73
CA LYS A 9 -13.40 -7.39 22.89
C LYS A 9 -12.63 -7.27 24.21
N VAL A 10 -12.30 -6.04 24.65
CA VAL A 10 -11.70 -5.80 25.97
C VAL A 10 -12.67 -6.18 27.10
N GLU A 11 -13.95 -5.83 26.99
CA GLU A 11 -14.97 -6.24 27.97
C GLU A 11 -15.08 -7.76 28.10
N ILE A 12 -15.01 -8.49 26.99
CA ILE A 12 -14.97 -9.96 27.00
C ILE A 12 -13.77 -10.47 27.81
N LEU A 13 -12.57 -9.88 27.63
CA LEU A 13 -11.37 -10.25 28.39
C LEU A 13 -11.51 -9.92 29.88
N ILE A 14 -12.14 -8.78 30.21
CA ILE A 14 -12.44 -8.40 31.61
C ILE A 14 -13.40 -9.42 32.24
N PHE A 15 -14.41 -9.88 31.50
CA PHE A 15 -15.34 -10.89 32.01
C PHE A 15 -14.68 -12.24 32.26
N ILE A 16 -13.70 -12.63 31.42
CA ILE A 16 -12.91 -13.85 31.60
C ILE A 16 -12.05 -13.77 32.87
N GLY A 17 -11.32 -12.66 33.07
CA GLY A 17 -10.33 -12.49 34.15
C GLY A 17 -10.83 -11.76 35.39
N CYS A 18 -12.13 -11.76 35.67
CA CYS A 18 -12.71 -10.94 36.73
C CYS A 18 -12.33 -11.44 38.14
N GLY A 19 -11.38 -10.77 38.77
CA GLY A 19 -10.92 -11.05 40.13
C GLY A 19 -10.01 -12.28 40.20
N ASN A 20 -10.16 -13.11 41.23
CA ASN A 20 -9.37 -14.34 41.43
C ASN A 20 -9.95 -15.56 40.72
N LYS A 21 -11.00 -15.40 39.91
CA LYS A 21 -11.74 -16.48 39.26
C LYS A 21 -11.72 -16.30 37.76
N THR A 22 -11.35 -17.36 37.04
CA THR A 22 -11.54 -17.45 35.59
C THR A 22 -12.95 -17.98 35.30
N ARG A 23 -13.78 -17.16 34.66
CA ARG A 23 -15.11 -17.61 34.18
C ARG A 23 -14.96 -18.52 32.97
N THR A 24 -15.92 -19.43 32.79
CA THR A 24 -15.96 -20.25 31.57
C THR A 24 -16.38 -19.40 30.36
N GLN A 25 -15.95 -19.77 29.15
CA GLN A 25 -16.30 -19.04 27.93
C GLN A 25 -17.81 -19.00 27.68
N GLN A 26 -18.55 -20.00 28.16
CA GLN A 26 -20.01 -20.06 28.08
C GLN A 26 -20.68 -19.03 28.99
N GLU A 27 -20.20 -18.88 30.23
CA GLU A 27 -20.70 -17.85 31.15
C GLU A 27 -20.45 -16.45 30.60
N VAL A 28 -19.27 -16.20 30.06
CA VAL A 28 -18.91 -14.91 29.45
C VAL A 28 -19.80 -14.61 28.25
N CYS A 29 -20.07 -15.61 27.41
CA CYS A 29 -21.00 -15.49 26.29
C CYS A 29 -22.41 -15.09 26.77
N ASN A 30 -22.93 -15.75 27.81
CA ASN A 30 -24.25 -15.45 28.36
C ASN A 30 -24.31 -14.03 28.95
N LEU A 31 -23.29 -13.63 29.72
CA LEU A 31 -23.19 -12.28 30.30
C LEU A 31 -23.10 -11.20 29.22
N PHE A 32 -22.30 -11.44 28.18
CA PHE A 32 -22.15 -10.50 27.08
C PHE A 32 -23.45 -10.37 26.28
N ASN A 33 -24.12 -11.49 25.96
CA ASN A 33 -25.38 -11.48 25.22
C ASN A 33 -26.53 -10.87 26.02
N ALA A 34 -26.52 -11.01 27.35
CA ALA A 34 -27.47 -10.32 28.23
C ALA A 34 -27.26 -8.79 28.23
N LYS A 35 -26.01 -8.33 28.12
CA LYS A 35 -25.66 -6.90 28.05
C LYS A 35 -25.89 -6.30 26.65
N TYR A 36 -25.66 -7.09 25.59
CA TYR A 36 -25.76 -6.67 24.19
C TYR A 36 -26.70 -7.60 23.40
N PRO A 37 -28.02 -7.49 23.58
CA PRO A 37 -28.99 -8.36 22.90
C PRO A 37 -29.01 -8.16 21.37
N ASP A 38 -28.69 -6.95 20.89
CA ASP A 38 -28.70 -6.62 19.46
C ASP A 38 -27.54 -7.27 18.67
N ASN A 39 -26.44 -7.63 19.35
CA ASN A 39 -25.24 -8.19 18.74
C ASN A 39 -24.75 -9.41 19.55
N PRO A 40 -25.48 -10.53 19.49
CA PRO A 40 -25.09 -11.72 20.23
C PRO A 40 -23.80 -12.33 19.67
N ILE A 41 -22.97 -12.82 20.57
CA ILE A 41 -21.77 -13.58 20.28
C ILE A 41 -21.98 -15.06 20.62
N THR A 42 -21.08 -15.90 20.09
CA THR A 42 -21.02 -17.33 20.41
C THR A 42 -19.85 -17.62 21.35
N GLN A 43 -19.93 -18.72 22.08
CA GLN A 43 -18.81 -19.24 22.89
C GLN A 43 -17.52 -19.37 22.08
N SER A 44 -17.61 -19.80 20.82
CA SER A 44 -16.48 -19.92 19.90
C SER A 44 -15.83 -18.57 19.57
N ALA A 45 -16.59 -17.48 19.55
CA ALA A 45 -16.05 -16.14 19.37
C ALA A 45 -15.26 -15.69 20.60
N VAL A 46 -15.78 -15.96 21.81
CA VAL A 46 -15.07 -15.70 23.07
C VAL A 46 -13.73 -16.46 23.11
N ASN A 47 -13.76 -17.75 22.79
CA ASN A 47 -12.55 -18.58 22.78
C ASN A 47 -11.51 -18.05 21.77
N LYS A 48 -11.93 -17.71 20.54
CA LYS A 48 -11.03 -17.13 19.53
C LYS A 48 -10.40 -15.81 19.98
N ILE A 49 -11.16 -14.95 20.66
CA ILE A 49 -10.65 -13.67 21.18
C ILE A 49 -9.63 -13.93 22.30
N GLU A 50 -9.94 -14.84 23.22
CA GLU A 50 -9.03 -15.22 24.31
C GLU A 50 -7.73 -15.82 23.77
N SER A 51 -7.80 -16.83 22.89
CA SER A 51 -6.62 -17.47 22.30
C SER A 51 -5.77 -16.45 21.55
N LYS A 52 -6.39 -15.62 20.70
CA LYS A 52 -5.67 -14.57 19.97
C LYS A 52 -4.97 -13.58 20.90
N PHE A 53 -5.65 -13.17 21.98
CA PHE A 53 -5.05 -12.27 22.97
C PHE A 53 -3.88 -12.93 23.70
N ARG A 54 -3.97 -14.21 24.06
CA ARG A 54 -2.86 -14.95 24.70
C ARG A 54 -1.66 -15.13 23.77
N GLU A 55 -1.90 -15.32 22.47
CA GLU A 55 -0.84 -15.49 21.47
C GLU A 55 -0.17 -14.17 21.07
N THR A 56 -0.96 -13.13 20.79
CA THR A 56 -0.45 -11.86 20.22
C THR A 56 -0.29 -10.74 21.25
N GLY A 57 -1.03 -10.79 22.36
CA GLY A 57 -1.11 -9.71 23.35
C GLY A 57 -1.93 -8.49 22.92
N ASP A 58 -2.51 -8.50 21.72
CA ASP A 58 -3.29 -7.39 21.16
C ASP A 58 -4.74 -7.80 20.90
N VAL A 59 -5.65 -6.86 21.17
CA VAL A 59 -7.09 -6.98 20.96
C VAL A 59 -7.51 -6.46 19.58
N LYS A 60 -6.68 -5.59 18.97
CA LYS A 60 -6.94 -5.04 17.64
C LYS A 60 -6.91 -6.14 16.59
N ASP A 61 -7.67 -5.94 15.52
CA ASP A 61 -7.59 -6.86 14.39
C ASP A 61 -6.25 -6.70 13.69
N LEU A 62 -5.59 -7.84 13.49
CA LEU A 62 -4.35 -7.90 12.74
C LEU A 62 -4.61 -7.39 11.32
N PRO A 63 -3.66 -6.66 10.73
CA PRO A 63 -3.78 -6.28 9.33
C PRO A 63 -3.97 -7.56 8.51
N LYS A 64 -5.04 -7.60 7.71
CA LYS A 64 -5.30 -8.73 6.84
C LYS A 64 -4.12 -8.88 5.88
N SER A 65 -3.64 -10.12 5.71
CA SER A 65 -2.74 -10.43 4.61
C SER A 65 -3.48 -10.12 3.31
N GLY A 66 -3.10 -9.01 2.67
CA GLY A 66 -3.71 -8.56 1.44
C GLY A 66 -3.28 -9.41 0.24
N ARG A 67 -3.75 -9.06 -0.95
CA ARG A 67 -3.26 -9.67 -2.19
C ARG A 67 -1.72 -9.53 -2.27
N PRO A 68 -0.98 -10.57 -2.68
CA PRO A 68 0.46 -10.50 -2.86
C PRO A 68 0.84 -9.29 -3.72
N LYS A 69 1.73 -8.46 -3.19
CA LYS A 69 2.25 -7.30 -3.91
C LYS A 69 3.36 -7.78 -4.85
N ILE A 70 3.55 -7.05 -5.94
CA ILE A 70 4.69 -7.29 -6.82
C ILE A 70 6.00 -7.09 -6.04
N THR A 71 6.97 -7.97 -6.28
CA THR A 71 8.29 -7.99 -5.64
C THR A 71 9.01 -6.66 -5.87
N GLN A 72 9.84 -6.24 -4.91
CA GLN A 72 10.64 -5.00 -5.07
C GLN A 72 11.59 -5.07 -6.27
N VAL A 73 12.22 -6.22 -6.52
CA VAL A 73 13.11 -6.45 -7.66
C VAL A 73 12.43 -6.09 -8.98
N LYS A 74 11.27 -6.68 -9.28
CA LYS A 74 10.49 -6.35 -10.50
C LYS A 74 10.12 -4.86 -10.62
N LYS A 75 9.97 -4.13 -9.51
CA LYS A 75 9.69 -2.68 -9.60
C LYS A 75 10.91 -1.92 -10.05
N ILE A 76 12.08 -2.30 -9.56
CA ILE A 76 13.36 -1.69 -9.92
C ILE A 76 13.62 -1.96 -11.40
N ASP A 77 13.42 -3.20 -11.87
CA ASP A 77 13.61 -3.58 -13.27
C ASP A 77 12.72 -2.76 -14.22
N ILE A 78 11.45 -2.55 -13.85
CA ILE A 78 10.50 -1.71 -14.61
C ILE A 78 10.94 -0.24 -14.66
N VAL A 79 11.54 0.28 -13.59
CA VAL A 79 12.01 1.68 -13.56
C VAL A 79 13.29 1.81 -14.37
N LEU A 80 14.22 0.86 -14.25
CA LEU A 80 15.49 0.86 -14.97
C LEU A 80 15.27 0.78 -16.49
N SER A 81 14.38 -0.11 -16.94
CA SER A 81 14.00 -0.19 -18.37
C SER A 81 13.42 1.12 -18.93
N MET A 82 12.75 1.93 -18.11
CA MET A 82 12.25 3.24 -18.52
C MET A 82 13.34 4.32 -18.57
N GLU A 83 14.33 4.23 -17.68
CA GLU A 83 15.49 5.12 -17.66
C GLU A 83 16.40 4.86 -18.88
N ASP A 84 16.65 3.58 -19.19
CA ASP A 84 17.47 3.16 -20.34
C ASP A 84 16.82 3.56 -21.67
N ASN A 85 15.50 3.55 -21.74
CA ASN A 85 14.75 3.99 -22.93
C ASN A 85 13.47 4.73 -22.56
N THR A 86 13.57 6.05 -22.53
CA THR A 86 12.45 6.97 -22.20
C THR A 86 11.31 6.95 -23.23
N GLN A 87 11.53 6.43 -24.43
CA GLN A 87 10.52 6.31 -25.48
C GLN A 87 9.84 4.94 -25.50
N SER A 88 10.23 4.03 -24.60
CA SER A 88 9.64 2.69 -24.50
C SER A 88 8.15 2.77 -24.15
N THR A 89 7.35 1.87 -24.74
CA THR A 89 5.92 1.80 -24.44
C THR A 89 5.67 0.99 -23.18
N SER A 90 4.69 1.42 -22.38
CA SER A 90 4.29 0.67 -21.17
C SER A 90 3.88 -0.79 -21.44
N THR A 91 3.42 -1.11 -22.64
CA THR A 91 3.06 -2.48 -23.05
C THR A 91 4.30 -3.33 -23.30
N LEU A 92 5.34 -2.78 -23.93
CA LEU A 92 6.61 -3.45 -24.18
C LEU A 92 7.32 -3.76 -22.86
N VAL A 93 7.45 -2.76 -21.98
CA VAL A 93 8.02 -2.92 -20.63
C VAL A 93 7.25 -3.96 -19.83
N ALA A 94 5.92 -4.03 -20.00
CA ALA A 94 5.09 -5.03 -19.34
C ALA A 94 5.37 -6.45 -19.83
N SER A 95 5.55 -6.64 -21.14
CA SER A 95 5.92 -7.94 -21.71
C SER A 95 7.30 -8.41 -21.26
N GLU A 96 8.29 -7.53 -21.23
CA GLU A 96 9.66 -7.85 -20.82
C GLU A 96 9.76 -8.27 -19.34
N ASN A 97 8.93 -7.66 -18.48
CA ASN A 97 8.94 -7.90 -17.04
C ASN A 97 7.91 -8.96 -16.57
N GLU A 98 7.17 -9.57 -17.52
CA GLU A 98 6.07 -10.51 -17.27
C GLU A 98 5.02 -9.96 -16.28
N VAL A 99 4.54 -8.76 -16.54
CA VAL A 99 3.54 -8.07 -15.72
C VAL A 99 2.42 -7.52 -16.58
N SER A 100 1.31 -7.15 -15.96
CA SER A 100 0.28 -6.41 -16.68
C SER A 100 0.69 -4.96 -16.92
N GLN A 101 0.30 -4.39 -18.06
CA GLN A 101 0.50 -2.96 -18.39
C GLN A 101 -0.01 -2.04 -17.26
N MET A 102 -1.16 -2.36 -16.68
CA MET A 102 -1.72 -1.60 -15.55
C MET A 102 -0.81 -1.57 -14.32
N THR A 103 -0.03 -2.64 -14.11
CA THR A 103 0.94 -2.70 -13.02
C THR A 103 2.13 -1.79 -13.30
N VAL A 104 2.66 -1.78 -14.53
CA VAL A 104 3.70 -0.84 -14.98
C VAL A 104 3.25 0.60 -14.78
N LEU A 105 2.08 0.97 -15.32
CA LEU A 105 1.55 2.33 -15.20
C LEU A 105 1.35 2.77 -13.74
N ARG A 106 0.96 1.85 -12.85
CA ARG A 106 0.81 2.12 -11.41
C ARG A 106 2.18 2.35 -10.75
N ILE A 107 3.21 1.59 -11.12
CA ILE A 107 4.57 1.75 -10.62
C ILE A 107 5.13 3.09 -11.10
N LEU A 108 5.08 3.37 -12.40
CA LEU A 108 5.56 4.62 -12.99
C LEU A 108 4.91 5.85 -12.35
N ARG A 109 3.58 5.83 -12.15
CA ARG A 109 2.88 6.91 -11.44
C ARG A 109 3.36 7.09 -9.99
N LYS A 110 3.67 6.00 -9.30
CA LYS A 110 4.16 6.04 -7.92
C LYS A 110 5.57 6.63 -7.85
N GLU A 111 6.42 6.29 -8.81
CA GLU A 111 7.78 6.83 -8.96
C GLU A 111 7.82 8.18 -9.68
N LYS A 112 6.65 8.82 -9.91
CA LYS A 112 6.51 10.15 -10.51
C LYS A 112 7.04 10.27 -11.95
N TYR A 113 7.01 9.17 -12.71
CA TYR A 113 7.27 9.21 -14.15
C TYR A 113 6.06 9.75 -14.89
N HIS A 114 6.31 10.70 -15.80
CA HIS A 114 5.31 11.37 -16.60
C HIS A 114 5.64 11.22 -18.10
N PRO A 115 4.67 10.84 -18.94
CA PRO A 115 4.88 10.73 -20.39
C PRO A 115 4.82 12.13 -21.02
N TYR A 116 5.90 12.89 -20.89
CA TYR A 116 6.02 14.18 -21.58
C TYR A 116 6.47 13.95 -23.02
N LYS A 117 5.77 14.59 -23.96
CA LYS A 117 6.20 14.65 -25.35
C LYS A 117 7.15 15.83 -25.52
N PHE A 118 8.45 15.54 -25.67
CA PHE A 118 9.40 16.57 -26.07
C PHE A 118 9.20 16.88 -27.56
N GLN A 119 9.05 18.16 -27.89
CA GLN A 119 8.99 18.63 -29.27
C GLN A 119 10.16 19.60 -29.49
N LEU A 120 11.11 19.19 -30.31
CA LEU A 120 12.18 20.06 -30.77
C LEU A 120 11.60 21.01 -31.83
N VAL A 121 11.61 22.32 -31.57
CA VAL A 121 11.05 23.33 -32.49
C VAL A 121 12.09 23.83 -33.49
N GLN A 122 13.37 23.77 -33.14
CA GLN A 122 14.50 24.15 -33.97
C GLN A 122 15.59 23.09 -33.81
N GLU A 123 16.08 22.56 -34.93
CA GLU A 123 17.27 21.73 -34.94
C GLU A 123 18.50 22.64 -34.78
N LEU A 124 19.34 22.35 -33.78
CA LEU A 124 20.62 23.02 -33.61
C LEU A 124 21.62 22.41 -34.60
N ASN A 125 22.11 23.22 -35.53
CA ASN A 125 23.25 22.87 -36.37
C ASN A 125 24.56 22.99 -35.60
N GLU A 126 25.61 22.32 -36.08
CA GLU A 126 26.93 22.30 -35.43
C GLU A 126 27.53 23.71 -35.24
N ASP A 127 27.24 24.65 -36.16
CA ASP A 127 27.70 26.04 -36.12
C ASP A 127 26.86 26.96 -35.21
N ASP A 128 25.67 26.53 -34.79
CA ASP A 128 24.73 27.40 -34.07
C ASP A 128 25.25 27.90 -32.70
N PRO A 129 26.01 27.11 -31.91
CA PRO A 129 26.59 27.61 -30.66
C PRO A 129 27.51 28.81 -30.89
N ASP A 130 28.35 28.78 -31.92
CA ASP A 130 29.28 29.85 -32.25
C ASP A 130 28.55 31.10 -32.74
N ARG A 131 27.54 30.93 -33.61
CA ARG A 131 26.70 32.03 -34.11
C ARG A 131 25.91 32.68 -32.98
N GLN A 132 25.37 31.90 -32.05
CA GLN A 132 24.69 32.41 -30.86
C GLN A 132 25.65 33.20 -29.97
N LEU A 133 26.85 32.68 -29.70
CA LEU A 133 27.85 33.37 -28.90
C LEU A 133 28.26 34.71 -29.53
N GLN A 134 28.47 34.74 -30.85
CA GLN A 134 28.79 35.97 -31.58
C GLN A 134 27.67 37.01 -31.47
N PHE A 135 26.41 36.59 -31.59
CA PHE A 135 25.26 37.47 -31.40
C PHE A 135 25.21 38.07 -29.99
N TRP A 136 25.39 37.24 -28.96
CA TRP A 136 25.43 37.72 -27.56
C TRP A 136 26.60 38.70 -27.32
N LEU A 137 27.79 38.41 -27.84
CA LEU A 137 28.94 39.29 -27.69
C LEU A 137 28.78 40.63 -28.43
N HIS A 138 28.13 40.64 -29.60
CA HIS A 138 27.84 41.85 -30.36
C HIS A 138 26.82 42.75 -29.64
N THR A 139 25.76 42.14 -29.11
CA THR A 139 24.67 42.85 -28.41
C THR A 139 25.11 43.44 -27.06
N ILE A 140 26.11 42.85 -26.39
CA ILE A 140 26.67 43.38 -25.13
C ILE A 140 27.63 44.56 -25.36
N LYS A 141 28.26 44.65 -26.54
CA LYS A 141 29.25 45.69 -26.89
C LYS A 141 28.65 46.98 -27.46
N THR A 142 27.35 47.00 -27.71
CA THR A 142 26.60 48.15 -28.26
C THR A 142 25.81 48.82 -27.14
#